data_AF-W2SZ97-F1
#
_entry.id   AF-W2SZ97-F1
#
_cell.length_a   1.000
_cell.length_b   1.000
_cell.length_c   1.000
_cell.angle_alpha   90.00
_cell.angle_beta   90.00
_cell.angle_gamma   90.00
#
_symmetry.space_group_name_H-M   'P 1'
#
loop_
_entity.id
_entity.type
_entity.pdbx_description
1 polymer ?
#
loop_
_entity_poly.entity_id
_entity_poly.type
_entity_poly.pdbx_seq_one_letter_code
_entity_poly.pdbx_strand_id
1 'polypeptide(L)' 'MTTIVFSVLLVSVAIAATPSEVTSKSKCEYFLQKIPGMNPLVLTDQKGRKCRGVVEIPLCRGYCKTSEVRES' A
#
# COMPACT_ATOMS: atom_id res chain seq x y z
N MET A 1 30.19 -5.79 -51.91
CA MET A 1 30.07 -4.78 -50.83
C MET A 1 28.62 -4.33 -50.62
N THR A 2 27.64 -5.23 -50.80
CA THR A 2 26.20 -4.89 -50.79
C THR A 2 25.36 -5.84 -49.93
N THR A 3 25.94 -6.94 -49.44
CA THR A 3 25.24 -7.94 -48.61
C THR A 3 25.26 -7.63 -47.11
N ILE A 4 26.20 -6.82 -46.63
CA ILE A 4 26.35 -6.49 -45.20
C ILE A 4 25.31 -5.46 -44.73
N VAL A 5 24.76 -4.66 -45.65
CA VAL A 5 23.80 -3.58 -45.33
C VAL A 5 22.42 -4.13 -44.93
N PHE A 6 22.07 -5.35 -45.34
CA PHE A 6 20.75 -5.94 -45.08
C PHE A 6 20.59 -6.51 -43.66
N SER A 7 21.67 -6.64 -42.89
CA SER A 7 21.65 -7.32 -41.59
C SER A 7 21.39 -6.40 -40.39
N VAL A 8 21.31 -5.07 -40.60
CA VAL A 8 21.28 -4.09 -39.49
C VAL A 8 19.90 -3.43 -39.31
N LEU A 9 18.98 -3.57 -40.27
CA LEU A 9 17.63 -3.02 -40.16
C LEU A 9 16.63 -4.11 -39.78
N LEU A 10 16.16 -4.11 -38.53
CA LEU A 10 14.87 -4.64 -38.02
C LEU A 10 14.99 -5.43 -36.71
N VAL A 11 15.78 -4.95 -35.74
CA VAL A 11 15.52 -5.30 -34.34
C VAL A 11 14.77 -4.13 -33.70
N SER A 12 13.50 -4.02 -34.06
CA SER A 12 12.54 -3.11 -33.42
C SER A 12 12.19 -3.70 -32.06
N VAL A 13 13.01 -3.44 -31.04
CA VAL A 13 12.68 -3.79 -29.65
C VAL A 13 11.50 -2.91 -29.24
N ALA A 14 10.28 -3.43 -29.36
CA ALA A 14 9.11 -2.84 -28.76
C ALA A 14 9.26 -3.00 -27.24
N ILE A 15 9.77 -1.96 -26.59
CA ILE A 15 9.74 -1.84 -25.13
C ILE A 15 8.28 -1.53 -24.78
N ALA A 16 7.44 -2.57 -24.73
CA ALA A 16 6.14 -2.47 -24.11
C ALA A 16 6.40 -2.10 -22.65
N ALA A 17 6.18 -0.84 -22.30
CA ALA A 17 6.17 -0.39 -20.92
C ALA A 17 5.05 -1.14 -20.21
N THR A 18 5.37 -2.31 -19.64
CA THR A 18 4.47 -2.99 -18.72
C THR A 18 4.20 -1.99 -17.60
N PRO A 19 2.93 -1.60 -17.35
CA PRO A 19 2.65 -0.75 -16.21
C PRO A 19 3.23 -1.45 -14.99
N SER A 20 4.02 -0.72 -14.20
CA SER A 20 4.62 -1.23 -12.98
C SER A 20 3.50 -1.79 -12.12
N GLU A 21 3.29 -3.10 -12.21
CA GLU A 21 2.29 -3.79 -11.42
C GLU A 21 2.78 -3.64 -9.99
N VAL A 22 2.10 -2.80 -9.22
CA VAL A 22 2.39 -2.59 -7.80
C VAL A 22 2.30 -3.99 -7.18
N THR A 23 3.45 -4.61 -7.00
CA THR A 23 3.56 -5.97 -6.48
C THR A 23 2.83 -5.96 -5.16
N SER A 24 1.70 -6.69 -5.17
CA SER A 24 0.63 -6.71 -4.19
C SER A 24 1.04 -6.20 -2.81
N LYS A 25 0.74 -4.92 -2.53
CA LYS A 25 0.59 -4.48 -1.15
C LYS A 25 -0.87 -4.75 -0.79
N SER A 26 -1.07 -5.59 0.22
CA SER A 26 -2.35 -6.09 0.78
C SER A 26 -3.60 -5.26 0.40
N LYS A 27 -4.70 -5.96 0.07
CA LYS A 27 -6.03 -5.32 -0.08
C LYS A 27 -6.30 -4.42 1.13
N CYS A 28 -7.06 -3.35 0.93
CA CYS A 28 -7.44 -2.47 2.03
C CYS A 28 -8.10 -3.27 3.16
N GLU A 29 -7.49 -3.25 4.33
CA GLU A 29 -7.89 -4.00 5.53
C GLU A 29 -8.12 -3.03 6.69
N TYR A 30 -9.21 -3.27 7.43
CA TYR A 30 -9.53 -2.59 8.68
C TYR A 30 -8.87 -3.33 9.84
N PHE A 31 -8.23 -2.59 10.74
CA PHE A 31 -7.66 -3.14 11.96
C PHE A 31 -7.66 -2.12 13.09
N LEU A 32 -7.67 -2.62 14.32
CA LEU A 32 -7.48 -1.81 15.52
C LEU A 32 -5.99 -1.81 15.89
N GLN A 33 -5.41 -0.63 16.03
CA GLN A 33 -4.02 -0.47 16.45
C GLN A 33 -3.95 0.17 17.83
N LYS A 34 -3.19 -0.44 18.74
CA LYS A 34 -2.85 0.16 20.03
C LYS A 34 -2.02 1.42 19.81
N ILE A 35 -2.36 2.50 20.51
CA ILE A 35 -1.58 3.74 20.41
C ILE A 35 -0.20 3.53 21.08
N PRO A 36 0.90 3.69 20.33
CA PRO A 36 2.24 3.57 20.90
C PRO A 36 2.46 4.57 22.05
N GLY A 37 3.08 4.13 23.13
CA GLY A 37 3.34 4.97 24.32
C GLY A 37 2.14 5.22 25.23
N MET A 38 0.91 4.81 24.85
CA MET A 38 -0.29 4.99 25.67
C MET A 38 -0.84 3.67 26.25
N ASN A 39 -0.23 2.52 25.95
CA ASN A 39 -0.70 1.22 26.44
C ASN A 39 0.30 0.58 27.43
N PRO A 40 -0.09 0.26 28.68
CA PRO A 40 -1.40 0.52 29.27
C PRO A 40 -1.59 2.00 29.65
N LEU A 41 -2.80 2.52 29.45
CA LEU A 41 -3.17 3.84 29.94
C LEU A 41 -3.45 3.71 31.43
N VAL A 42 -2.69 4.44 32.25
CA VAL A 42 -2.87 4.47 33.70
C VAL A 42 -3.35 5.84 34.11
N LEU A 43 -4.59 5.93 34.57
CA LEU A 43 -5.18 7.16 35.11
C LEU A 43 -5.43 6.99 36.61
N THR A 44 -5.29 8.09 37.35
CA THR A 44 -5.57 8.11 38.79
C THR A 44 -6.77 9.03 39.02
N ASP A 45 -7.79 8.53 39.71
CA ASP A 45 -8.96 9.35 40.05
C ASP A 45 -8.66 10.30 41.23
N GLN A 46 -9.62 11.19 41.54
CA GLN A 46 -9.48 12.15 42.63
C GLN A 46 -9.36 11.50 44.03
N LYS A 47 -9.69 10.21 44.16
CA LYS A 47 -9.58 9.42 45.39
C LYS A 47 -8.29 8.57 45.42
N GLY A 48 -7.37 8.77 44.47
CA GLY A 48 -6.11 8.05 44.38
C GLY A 48 -6.22 6.63 43.79
N ARG A 49 -7.39 6.22 43.29
CA ARG A 49 -7.60 4.89 42.70
C ARG A 49 -7.05 4.87 41.28
N LYS A 50 -6.32 3.82 40.94
CA LYS A 50 -5.70 3.65 39.61
C LYS A 50 -6.62 2.83 38.71
N CYS A 51 -6.94 3.37 37.54
CA CYS A 51 -7.62 2.67 36.46
C CYS A 51 -6.61 2.32 35.36
N ARG A 52 -6.67 1.09 34.86
CA ARG A 52 -5.86 0.62 33.72
C ARG A 52 -6.75 0.32 32.54
N GLY A 53 -6.40 0.87 31.38
CA GLY A 53 -7.12 0.64 30.14
C GLY A 53 -6.18 0.43 28.95
N VAL A 54 -6.73 -0.09 27.86
CA VAL A 54 -6.07 -0.18 26.56
C VAL A 54 -6.83 0.75 25.63
N VAL A 55 -6.11 1.63 24.92
CA VAL A 55 -6.71 2.52 23.92
C VAL A 55 -6.25 2.05 22.53
N GLU A 56 -7.21 1.76 21.67
CA GLU A 56 -7.01 1.31 20.30
C GLU A 56 -7.70 2.27 19.33
N ILE A 57 -7.08 2.52 18.19
CA ILE A 57 -7.61 3.38 17.13
C ILE A 57 -7.93 2.55 15.88
N PRO A 58 -9.06 2.81 15.20
CA PRO A 58 -9.38 2.18 13.93
C PRO A 58 -8.51 2.74 12.82
N LEU A 59 -7.81 1.87 12.11
CA LEU A 59 -6.96 2.22 10.97
C LEU A 59 -7.32 1.35 9.76
N CYS A 60 -7.09 1.93 8.57
CA CYS A 60 -7.13 1.22 7.30
C CYS A 60 -5.71 1.13 6.74
N ARG A 61 -5.28 -0.04 6.29
CA ARG A 61 -3.98 -0.24 5.63
C ARG A 61 -4.18 -0.99 4.32
N GLY A 62 -3.44 -0.58 3.31
CA GLY A 62 -3.45 -1.23 1.99
C GLY A 62 -4.00 -0.32 0.93
N TYR A 63 -4.40 -0.92 -0.19
CA TYR A 63 -4.86 -0.21 -1.37
C TYR A 63 -6.25 -0.71 -1.78
N CYS A 64 -7.11 0.21 -2.20
CA CYS A 64 -8.38 -0.12 -2.82
C CYS A 64 -8.19 -0.28 -4.32
N LYS A 65 -8.74 -1.37 -4.89
CA LYS A 65 -8.79 -1.51 -6.35
C LYS A 65 -9.74 -0.44 -6.90
N THR A 66 -9.25 0.42 -7.78
CA THR A 66 -10.06 1.36 -8.54
C THR A 66 -10.22 0.85 -9.98
N SER A 67 -11.28 1.27 -10.65
CA SER A 67 -11.50 1.00 -12.08
C SER A 67 -12.10 2.24 -12.73
N GLU A 68 -11.60 2.60 -13.91
CA GLU A 68 -12.21 3.65 -14.73
C GLU A 68 -13.45 3.08 -15.43
N VAL A 69 -14.53 3.86 -15.44
CA VAL A 69 -15.71 3.54 -16.26
C VAL A 69 -15.44 4.12 -17.64
N ARG A 70 -15.29 3.27 -18.66
CA ARG A 70 -15.27 3.74 -20.05
C ARG A 70 -16.71 4.07 -20.45
N GLU A 71 -17.02 5.35 -20.53
CA GLU A 71 -18.25 5.83 -21.15
C GLU A 71 -18.15 5.55 -22.65
N SER A 72 -19.02 4.64 -23.13
CA SER A 72 -19.10 4.21 -24.53
C SER A 72 -20.33 4.80 -25.19
#